data_AF-A0A0R1PM50-F1
#
_entry.id   AF-A0A0R1PM50-F1
#
_cell.length_a   1.000
_cell.length_b   1.000
_cell.length_c   1.000
_cell.angle_alpha   90.00
_cell.angle_beta   90.00
_cell.angle_gamma   90.00
#
_symmetry.space_group_name_H-M   'P 1'
#
loop_
_entity.id
_entity.type
_entity.pdbx_description
1 polymer ?
#
loop_
_entity_poly.entity_id
_entity_poly.type
_entity_poly.pdbx_seq_one_letter_code
_entity_poly.pdbx_strand_id
1 'polypeptide(L)' 'MNVSVSFGVSQLKPTDSGFTDLFNRVDSYLYKSKNAGRNKMTIEDITYSFDEAK' A
#
# COMPACT_ATOMS: atom_id res chain seq x y z
N MET A 1 17.11 16.71 6.73
CA MET A 1 15.81 16.10 7.09
C MET A 1 15.69 14.80 6.34
N ASN A 2 15.46 13.68 7.04
CA ASN A 2 15.21 12.37 6.41
C ASN A 2 13.71 12.10 6.50
N VAL A 3 13.02 12.18 5.38
CA VAL A 3 11.58 11.89 5.27
C VAL A 3 11.42 10.59 4.51
N SER A 4 10.65 9.66 5.06
CA SER A 4 10.23 8.45 4.37
C SER A 4 8.72 8.47 4.13
N VAL A 5 8.28 7.73 3.13
CA VAL A 5 6.87 7.63 2.76
C VAL A 5 6.48 6.15 2.70
N SER A 6 5.26 5.86 3.10
CA SER A 6 4.65 4.54 2.94
C SER A 6 3.52 4.63 1.92
N PHE A 7 3.31 3.56 1.14
CA PHE A 7 2.31 3.52 0.09
C PHE A 7 1.43 2.26 0.18
N GLY A 8 0.14 2.42 -0.05
CA GLY A 8 -0.75 1.32 -0.41
C GLY A 8 -1.09 1.43 -1.88
N VAL A 9 -1.04 0.33 -2.61
CA VAL A 9 -1.31 0.31 -4.05
C VAL A 9 -2.24 -0.83 -4.37
N SER A 10 -3.29 -0.52 -5.13
CA SER A 10 -4.16 -1.54 -5.70
C SER A 10 -4.68 -1.07 -7.05
N GLN A 11 -5.11 -2.03 -7.86
CA GLN A 11 -5.80 -1.79 -9.12
C GLN A 11 -7.32 -1.92 -8.96
N LEU A 12 -8.07 -1.20 -9.79
CA LEU A 12 -9.51 -1.39 -9.93
C LEU A 12 -9.77 -2.81 -10.45
N LYS A 13 -10.61 -3.56 -9.76
CA LYS A 13 -10.97 -4.93 -10.13
C LYS A 13 -12.39 -4.98 -10.69
N PRO A 14 -12.69 -5.91 -11.61
CA PRO A 14 -14.06 -6.14 -12.09
C PRO A 14 -15.04 -6.53 -10.97
N THR A 15 -14.52 -7.00 -9.83
CA THR A 15 -15.29 -7.37 -8.63
C THR A 15 -15.58 -6.20 -7.70
N ASP A 16 -14.98 -5.03 -7.93
CA ASP A 16 -15.28 -3.84 -7.12
C ASP A 16 -16.66 -3.32 -7.50
N SER A 17 -17.52 -3.12 -6.50
CA SER A 17 -18.87 -2.57 -6.69
C SER A 17 -18.83 -1.07 -6.99
N GLY A 18 -17.69 -0.42 -6.75
CA GLY A 18 -17.44 0.98 -7.06
C GLY A 18 -16.11 1.47 -6.50
N PHE A 19 -15.88 2.78 -6.64
CA PHE A 19 -14.63 3.42 -6.21
C PHE A 19 -14.31 3.21 -4.71
N THR A 20 -15.34 3.17 -3.86
CA THR A 20 -15.17 2.96 -2.42
C THR A 20 -14.43 1.65 -2.10
N ASP A 21 -14.69 0.58 -2.85
CA ASP A 21 -14.03 -0.72 -2.63
C ASP A 21 -12.53 -0.65 -2.96
N LEU A 22 -12.18 0.02 -4.08
CA LEU A 22 -10.80 0.30 -4.44
C LEU A 22 -10.11 1.16 -3.38
N PHE A 23 -10.77 2.25 -2.95
CA PHE A 23 -10.22 3.18 -1.96
C PHE A 23 -9.95 2.48 -0.62
N ASN A 24 -10.92 1.71 -0.11
CA ASN A 24 -10.77 0.95 1.13
C ASN A 24 -9.61 -0.03 1.08
N ARG A 25 -9.40 -0.67 -0.08
CA ARG A 25 -8.29 -1.60 -0.27
C ARG A 25 -6.94 -0.88 -0.31
N VAL A 26 -6.84 0.23 -1.05
CA VAL A 26 -5.64 1.09 -1.07
C VAL A 26 -5.29 1.59 0.35
N ASP A 27 -6.28 2.07 1.10
CA ASP A 27 -6.06 2.56 2.47
C ASP A 27 -5.61 1.44 3.41
N SER A 28 -6.25 0.27 3.34
CA SER A 28 -5.83 -0.92 4.10
C SER A 28 -4.36 -1.27 3.83
N TYR A 29 -3.94 -1.26 2.56
CA TYR A 29 -2.55 -1.54 2.18
C TYR A 29 -1.57 -0.46 2.65
N LEU A 30 -1.97 0.82 2.67
CA LEU A 30 -1.17 1.89 3.25
C LEU A 30 -0.93 1.65 4.75
N TYR A 31 -1.97 1.26 5.49
CA TYR A 31 -1.83 0.91 6.90
C TYR A 31 -0.96 -0.32 7.12
N LYS A 32 -1.06 -1.36 6.27
CA LYS A 32 -0.15 -2.51 6.32
C LYS A 32 1.31 -2.07 6.17
N SER A 33 1.61 -1.22 5.20
CA SER A 33 2.96 -0.65 5.02
C SER A 33 3.44 0.16 6.22
N LYS A 34 2.58 0.97 6.83
CA LYS A 34 2.93 1.74 8.04
C LYS A 34 3.22 0.81 9.23
N ASN A 35 2.39 -0.21 9.43
CA ASN A 35 2.49 -1.13 10.56
C ASN A 35 3.63 -2.15 10.39
N ALA A 36 4.07 -2.42 9.17
CA ALA A 36 5.21 -3.28 8.87
C ALA A 36 6.58 -2.61 9.10
N GLY A 37 6.65 -1.44 9.75
CA GLY A 37 7.90 -0.71 10.01
C GLY A 37 8.09 0.56 9.18
N ARG A 38 7.05 1.01 8.45
CA ARG A 38 7.08 2.20 7.57
C ARG A 38 8.13 2.07 6.46
N ASN A 39 8.32 3.13 5.65
CA ASN A 39 9.23 3.15 4.50
C ASN A 39 9.07 1.93 3.57
N LYS A 40 7.80 1.57 3.35
CA LYS A 40 7.36 0.33 2.71
C LYS A 40 6.18 0.61 1.81
N MET A 41 6.00 -0.26 0.85
CA MET A 41 4.85 -0.24 -0.05
C MET A 41 4.18 -1.60 -0.06
N THR A 42 2.85 -1.63 0.02
CA THR A 42 2.06 -2.87 -0.05
C THR A 42 1.25 -2.84 -1.34
N ILE A 43 1.49 -3.82 -2.22
CA ILE A 43 0.80 -4.00 -3.49
C ILE A 43 0.10 -5.34 -3.44
N GLU A 44 -1.23 -5.35 -3.58
CA GLU A 44 -2.02 -6.60 -3.66
C GLU A 44 -1.60 -7.63 -2.58
N ASP A 45 -1.55 -7.16 -1.32
CA ASP A 45 -1.14 -7.90 -0.11
C ASP A 45 0.34 -8.27 0.05
N ILE A 46 1.21 -7.98 -0.93
CA ILE A 46 2.66 -8.17 -0.82
C ILE A 46 3.31 -6.87 -0.37
N THR A 47 4.16 -6.93 0.66
CA THR A 47 4.85 -5.75 1.21
C THR A 47 6.32 -5.74 0.82
N TYR A 48 6.77 -4.60 0.30
CA TYR A 48 8.13 -4.35 -0.18
C TYR A 48 8.80 -3.26 0.65
N SER A 49 10.07 -3.45 0.98
CA SER A 49 10.90 -2.44 1.62
C SER A 49 11.61 -1.57 0.58
N PHE A 50 11.57 -0.25 0.74
CA PHE A 50 12.37 0.65 -0.11
C PHE A 50 13.87 0.52 0.14
N ASP A 51 14.26 -0.06 1.28
CA ASP A 51 15.68 -0.28 1.61
C ASP A 51 16.26 -1.50 0.89
N GLU A 52 15.41 -2.41 0.39
CA GLU A 52 15.79 -3.65 -0.31
C GLU A 52 15.78 -3.48 -1.84
N ALA A 53 15.20 -2.41 -2.36
CA ALA A 53 15.03 -2.15 -3.80
C ALA A 53 16.30 -1.57 -4.48
N LYS A 54 17.49 -1.89 -3.97
CA LYS A 54 18.78 -1.40 -4.49
C LYS A 54 19.35 -2.26 -5.61
#